data_AF-A0A3M0ZE78-F1
#
_entry.id   AF-A0A3M0ZE78-F1
#
_cell.length_a   1.000
_cell.length_b   1.000
_cell.length_c   1.000
_cell.angle_alpha   90.00
_cell.angle_beta   90.00
_cell.angle_gamma   90.00
#
_symmetry.space_group_name_H-M   'P 1'
#
loop_
_entity.id
_entity.type
_entity.pdbx_description
1 polymer ?
#
loop_
_entity_poly.entity_id
_entity_poly.type
_entity_poly.pdbx_seq_one_letter_code
_entity_poly.pdbx_strand_id
1 'polypeptide(L)'
;MKNVTVGYQDAGIYPLWLATGSLRLARLLGAESLWLPDHYMGFVPASVWKPEVTPAARTIYSPDAFFDPMQILAVTATRVRGADIGTLVTEPIRRHPMALAQSFVTLDHLSKGRAILGIGNGERENVEPYGLPFSRQVSRLEEALIIIRTLWQSGGRPVNYEGRFWQLRDAIFNLPLYRNRPPRIWIAAHAPRMLALTGRYGDGWVPSLKMTPEQYAERLSLIRRAAEAAGRSLENFVPAQLLIVALGENREQVVETAMKSRLGAAMSFWFQPRRGGSTASTIRSEKIIGASSISCRPGCERRTSTGRRAT
;
A
#
# COMPACT_ATOMS: atom_id res chain seq x y z
N MET A 1 -1.44 -3.18 -27.18
CA MET A 1 -1.02 -3.13 -25.76
C MET A 1 -2.07 -2.33 -25.00
N LYS A 2 -2.58 -2.80 -23.85
CA LYS A 2 -3.27 -1.88 -22.92
C LYS A 2 -2.24 -0.82 -22.51
N ASN A 3 -2.60 0.46 -22.58
CA ASN A 3 -1.70 1.53 -22.14
C ASN A 3 -1.39 1.32 -20.66
N VAL A 4 -0.10 1.22 -20.34
CA VAL A 4 0.36 1.23 -18.94
C VAL A 4 0.16 2.64 -18.42
N THR A 5 -0.58 2.77 -17.33
CA THR A 5 -0.80 4.05 -16.65
C THR A 5 0.09 4.16 -15.43
N VAL A 6 0.50 5.38 -15.09
CA VAL A 6 1.39 5.64 -13.95
C VAL A 6 0.65 6.40 -12.86
N GLY A 7 0.73 5.89 -11.63
CA GLY A 7 0.21 6.54 -10.43
C GLY A 7 1.31 7.11 -9.55
N TYR A 8 0.95 8.06 -8.69
CA TYR A 8 1.82 8.61 -7.66
C TYR A 8 1.19 8.44 -6.28
N GLN A 9 1.96 7.87 -5.35
CA GLN A 9 1.61 7.82 -3.93
C GLN A 9 2.41 8.88 -3.18
N ASP A 10 1.68 9.82 -2.57
CA ASP A 10 2.28 10.76 -1.61
C ASP A 10 2.34 10.12 -0.22
N ALA A 11 3.25 10.61 0.63
CA ALA A 11 3.35 10.14 2.02
C ALA A 11 2.16 10.59 2.89
N GLY A 12 1.47 11.69 2.56
CA GLY A 12 0.31 12.18 3.30
C GLY A 12 0.66 12.74 4.68
N ILE A 13 1.87 13.27 4.86
CA ILE A 13 2.39 13.75 6.15
C ILE A 13 2.47 15.28 6.23
N TYR A 14 2.47 15.81 7.45
CA TYR A 14 2.69 17.23 7.74
C TYR A 14 4.02 17.74 7.14
N PRO A 15 4.05 18.96 6.55
CA PRO A 15 2.98 19.97 6.50
C PRO A 15 1.99 19.81 5.34
N LEU A 16 0.77 20.34 5.53
CA LEU A 16 -0.35 20.18 4.58
C LEU A 16 -0.03 20.69 3.16
N TRP A 17 0.77 21.76 3.04
CA TRP A 17 1.16 22.30 1.74
C TRP A 17 2.02 21.31 0.95
N LEU A 18 2.83 20.49 1.63
CA LEU A 18 3.65 19.47 0.97
C LEU A 18 2.76 18.33 0.47
N ALA A 19 1.89 17.79 1.31
CA ALA A 19 0.99 16.68 0.95
C ALA A 19 0.01 17.05 -0.18
N THR A 20 -0.54 18.27 -0.15
CA THR A 20 -1.47 18.72 -1.22
C THR A 20 -0.72 19.24 -2.45
N GLY A 21 0.49 19.79 -2.29
CA GLY A 21 1.32 20.29 -3.37
C GLY A 21 1.92 19.17 -4.22
N SER A 22 2.42 18.11 -3.59
CA SER A 22 3.01 16.95 -4.28
C SER A 22 2.00 16.22 -5.16
N LEU A 23 0.77 16.01 -4.69
CA LEU A 23 -0.31 15.39 -5.46
C LEU A 23 -0.68 16.21 -6.71
N ARG A 24 -0.71 17.55 -6.58
CA ARG A 24 -0.93 18.45 -7.73
C ARG A 24 0.24 18.39 -8.71
N LEU A 25 1.47 18.46 -8.21
CA LEU A 25 2.68 18.40 -9.02
C LEU A 25 2.76 17.07 -9.77
N ALA A 26 2.50 15.95 -9.09
CA ALA A 26 2.46 14.63 -9.72
C ALA A 26 1.44 14.58 -10.86
N ARG A 27 0.26 15.20 -10.70
CA ARG A 27 -0.70 15.30 -11.80
C ARG A 27 -0.18 16.11 -12.97
N LEU A 28 0.46 17.25 -12.71
CA LEU A 28 1.06 18.10 -13.75
C LEU A 28 2.18 17.37 -14.51
N LEU A 29 2.91 16.50 -13.81
CA LEU A 29 3.95 15.64 -14.38
C LEU A 29 3.40 14.37 -15.07
N GLY A 30 2.08 14.23 -15.17
CA GLY A 30 1.44 13.17 -15.95
C GLY A 30 0.93 11.98 -15.17
N ALA A 31 0.93 12.00 -13.83
CA ALA A 31 0.32 10.92 -13.05
C ALA A 31 -1.19 10.82 -13.33
N GLU A 32 -1.65 9.63 -13.69
CA GLU A 32 -3.04 9.32 -14.02
C GLU A 32 -3.85 8.85 -12.80
N SER A 33 -3.16 8.52 -11.71
CA SER A 33 -3.78 8.20 -10.42
C SER A 33 -2.98 8.75 -9.25
N LEU A 34 -3.67 9.13 -8.18
CA LEU A 34 -3.12 9.79 -7.00
C LEU A 34 -3.56 9.05 -5.73
N TRP A 35 -2.58 8.74 -4.89
CA TRP A 35 -2.77 7.79 -3.81
C TRP A 35 -2.26 8.33 -2.49
N LEU A 36 -2.95 7.99 -1.40
CA LEU A 36 -2.50 8.25 -0.04
C LEU A 36 -2.54 7.00 0.83
N PRO A 37 -1.52 6.76 1.67
CA PRO A 37 -1.59 5.76 2.72
C PRO A 37 -2.59 6.19 3.80
N ASP A 38 -3.15 5.21 4.52
CA ASP A 38 -4.01 5.45 5.68
C ASP A 38 -3.28 5.02 6.95
N HIS A 39 -2.40 5.88 7.47
CA HIS A 39 -1.46 5.54 8.53
C HIS A 39 -1.65 6.45 9.74
N TYR A 40 -1.36 5.92 10.92
CA TYR A 40 -1.13 6.71 12.13
C TYR A 40 0.35 6.76 12.50
N MET A 41 1.13 5.76 12.09
CA MET A 41 2.59 5.78 12.20
C MET A 41 3.27 5.32 10.92
N GLY A 42 4.49 5.79 10.72
CA GLY A 42 5.32 5.49 9.58
C GLY A 42 6.17 4.25 9.83
N PHE A 43 6.92 3.87 8.79
CA PHE A 43 7.84 2.73 8.84
C PHE A 43 9.27 3.14 9.21
N VAL A 44 9.52 4.46 9.32
CA VAL A 44 10.86 4.99 9.54
C VAL A 44 11.10 5.09 11.04
N PRO A 45 12.08 4.36 11.61
CA PRO A 45 12.36 4.43 13.04
C PRO A 45 12.73 5.86 13.46
N ALA A 46 12.15 6.35 14.56
CA ALA A 46 12.45 7.67 15.10
C ALA A 46 13.96 7.87 15.38
N SER A 47 14.70 6.80 15.65
CA SER A 47 16.15 6.84 15.88
C SER A 47 16.96 7.30 14.67
N VAL A 48 16.46 7.07 13.45
CA VAL A 48 17.11 7.50 12.19
C VAL A 48 16.48 8.78 11.62
N TRP A 49 15.39 9.28 12.20
CA TRP A 49 14.74 10.54 11.80
C TRP A 49 15.35 11.75 12.50
N LYS A 50 16.66 11.92 12.31
CA LYS A 50 17.41 13.07 12.82
C LYS A 50 18.07 13.82 11.67
N PRO A 51 18.16 15.16 11.68
CA PRO A 51 18.76 15.94 10.60
C PRO A 51 20.16 15.50 10.16
N GLU A 52 20.93 14.87 11.05
CA GLU A 52 22.29 14.36 10.79
C GLU A 52 22.29 13.04 10.03
N VAL A 53 21.21 12.27 10.12
CA VAL A 53 21.04 10.94 9.52
C VAL A 53 20.13 11.00 8.29
N THR A 54 19.04 11.75 8.40
CA THR A 54 18.01 11.93 7.39
C THR A 54 17.84 13.43 7.13
N PRO A 55 18.44 13.99 6.07
CA PRO A 55 18.36 15.42 5.77
C PRO A 55 16.92 15.94 5.68
N ALA A 56 15.98 15.10 5.23
CA ALA A 56 14.56 15.45 5.15
C ALA A 56 13.93 15.81 6.52
N ALA A 57 14.50 15.33 7.64
CA ALA A 57 14.06 15.67 8.99
C ALA A 57 14.26 17.15 9.35
N ARG A 58 15.01 17.93 8.54
CA ARG A 58 15.10 19.39 8.68
C ARG A 58 13.81 20.11 8.28
N THR A 59 13.02 19.51 7.40
CA THR A 59 11.83 20.13 6.79
C THR A 59 10.56 19.37 7.16
N ILE A 60 10.65 18.05 7.28
CA ILE A 60 9.53 17.17 7.63
C ILE A 60 9.58 16.92 9.14
N TYR A 61 8.59 17.49 9.83
CA TYR A 61 8.49 17.50 11.29
C TYR A 61 8.61 16.11 11.91
N SER A 62 7.87 15.14 11.39
CA SER A 62 7.86 13.77 11.89
C SER A 62 7.48 12.80 10.78
N PRO A 63 8.09 11.60 10.72
CA PRO A 63 7.71 10.58 9.75
C PRO A 63 6.39 9.89 10.13
N ASP A 64 5.84 10.21 11.31
CA ASP A 64 4.59 9.66 11.86
C ASP A 64 3.42 10.67 11.79
N ALA A 65 3.67 11.90 11.34
CA ALA A 65 2.65 12.96 11.33
C ALA A 65 1.72 12.87 10.11
N PHE A 66 1.03 11.74 9.95
CA PHE A 66 0.08 11.50 8.86
C PHE A 66 -1.23 12.28 9.04
N PHE A 67 -1.77 12.79 7.94
CA PHE A 67 -3.15 13.30 7.88
C PHE A 67 -4.14 12.16 7.65
N ASP A 68 -5.41 12.39 7.99
CA ASP A 68 -6.49 11.51 7.54
C ASP A 68 -6.57 11.56 6.00
N PRO A 69 -6.39 10.42 5.30
CA PRO A 69 -6.37 10.41 3.84
C PRO A 69 -7.72 10.74 3.22
N MET A 70 -8.85 10.47 3.89
CA MET A 70 -10.19 10.78 3.36
C MET A 70 -10.34 12.29 3.18
N GLN A 71 -9.85 13.07 4.13
CA GLN A 71 -9.94 14.53 4.11
C GLN A 71 -9.05 15.11 3.00
N ILE A 72 -7.80 14.63 2.90
CA ILE A 72 -6.89 15.09 1.84
C ILE A 72 -7.39 14.67 0.45
N LEU A 73 -7.93 13.45 0.31
CA LEU A 73 -8.51 12.97 -0.94
C LEU A 73 -9.75 13.79 -1.34
N ALA A 74 -10.64 14.14 -0.41
CA ALA A 74 -11.80 15.00 -0.69
C ALA A 74 -11.37 16.38 -1.23
N VAL A 75 -10.36 16.99 -0.60
CA VAL A 75 -9.76 18.23 -1.08
C VAL A 75 -9.09 18.05 -2.45
N THR A 76 -8.38 16.96 -2.65
CA THR A 76 -7.71 16.64 -3.92
C THR A 76 -8.72 16.40 -5.04
N ALA A 77 -9.83 15.72 -4.75
CA ALA A 77 -10.89 15.39 -5.70
C ALA A 77 -11.46 16.63 -6.39
N THR A 78 -11.66 17.71 -5.61
CA THR A 78 -12.27 18.96 -6.08
C THR A 78 -11.27 19.87 -6.80
N ARG A 79 -9.97 19.76 -6.49
CA ARG A 79 -8.90 20.62 -7.01
C ARG A 79 -8.12 20.01 -8.16
N VAL A 80 -8.08 18.68 -8.25
CA VAL A 80 -7.30 17.95 -9.25
C VAL A 80 -8.24 17.16 -10.15
N ARG A 81 -8.20 17.47 -11.45
CA ARG A 81 -9.07 16.88 -12.47
C ARG A 81 -8.35 15.77 -13.25
N GLY A 82 -9.13 14.81 -13.73
CA GLY A 82 -8.66 13.80 -14.69
C GLY A 82 -7.57 12.87 -14.17
N ALA A 83 -7.58 12.59 -12.87
CA ALA A 83 -6.74 11.56 -12.23
C ALA A 83 -7.61 10.71 -11.32
N ASP A 84 -7.45 9.39 -11.36
CA ASP A 84 -8.04 8.53 -10.34
C ASP A 84 -7.49 8.89 -8.96
N ILE A 85 -8.31 8.76 -7.91
CA ILE A 85 -7.88 9.08 -6.55
C ILE A 85 -8.28 7.97 -5.60
N GLY A 86 -7.43 7.63 -4.64
CA GLY A 86 -7.75 6.57 -3.71
C GLY A 86 -6.79 6.42 -2.55
N THR A 87 -7.14 5.51 -1.65
CA THR A 87 -6.23 5.04 -0.60
C THR A 87 -5.32 3.95 -1.12
N LEU A 88 -4.12 3.85 -0.56
CA LEU A 88 -3.17 2.79 -0.88
C LEU A 88 -2.42 2.28 0.37
N VAL A 89 -3.08 1.57 1.29
CA VAL A 89 -4.52 1.24 1.34
C VAL A 89 -5.10 1.54 2.72
N THR A 90 -6.42 1.70 2.82
CA THR A 90 -7.16 1.69 4.10
C THR A 90 -7.50 0.26 4.51
N GLU A 91 -8.20 0.09 5.63
CA GLU A 91 -8.51 -1.20 6.22
C GLU A 91 -9.74 -1.11 7.15
N PRO A 92 -10.48 -2.22 7.39
CA PRO A 92 -11.77 -2.20 8.08
C PRO A 92 -11.71 -2.38 9.61
N ILE A 93 -10.51 -2.50 10.21
CA ILE A 93 -10.28 -2.62 11.65
C ILE A 93 -10.48 -1.27 12.33
N ARG A 94 -9.89 -0.17 11.81
CA ARG A 94 -10.08 1.19 12.34
C ARG A 94 -11.38 1.85 11.90
N ARG A 95 -11.93 1.47 10.75
CA ARG A 95 -13.14 2.09 10.17
C ARG A 95 -14.18 1.03 9.87
N HIS A 96 -15.37 1.21 10.44
CA HIS A 96 -16.51 0.32 10.20
C HIS A 96 -16.82 0.23 8.69
N PRO A 97 -17.19 -0.95 8.14
CA PRO A 97 -17.48 -1.11 6.70
C PRO A 97 -18.51 -0.12 6.15
N MET A 98 -19.57 0.18 6.92
CA MET A 98 -20.56 1.23 6.58
C MET A 98 -19.92 2.62 6.40
N ALA A 99 -18.98 3.00 7.28
CA ALA A 99 -18.31 4.29 7.20
C ALA A 99 -17.40 4.38 5.96
N LEU A 100 -16.72 3.27 5.62
CA LEU A 100 -15.95 3.16 4.37
C LEU A 100 -16.88 3.27 3.14
N ALA A 101 -18.01 2.55 3.15
CA ALA A 101 -18.99 2.60 2.06
C ALA A 101 -19.51 4.02 1.81
N GLN A 102 -19.86 4.75 2.87
CA GLN A 102 -20.32 6.14 2.79
C GLN A 102 -19.19 7.08 2.33
N SER A 103 -18.00 6.96 2.91
CA SER A 103 -16.85 7.82 2.60
C SER A 103 -16.47 7.73 1.13
N PHE A 104 -16.44 6.51 0.56
CA PHE A 104 -16.03 6.32 -0.83
C PHE A 104 -17.11 6.67 -1.84
N VAL A 105 -18.41 6.53 -1.53
CA VAL A 105 -19.47 7.08 -2.39
C VAL A 105 -19.43 8.60 -2.38
N THR A 106 -19.20 9.21 -1.21
CA THR A 106 -19.03 10.67 -1.08
C THR A 106 -17.83 11.15 -1.90
N LEU A 107 -16.68 10.49 -1.77
CA LEU A 107 -15.48 10.79 -2.55
C LEU A 107 -15.71 10.59 -4.06
N ASP A 108 -16.51 9.60 -4.44
CA ASP A 108 -16.84 9.34 -5.84
C ASP A 108 -17.70 10.45 -6.46
N HIS A 109 -18.66 11.01 -5.70
CA HIS A 109 -19.38 12.22 -6.11
C HIS A 109 -18.45 13.43 -6.25
N LEU A 110 -17.61 13.69 -5.25
CA LEU A 110 -16.65 14.81 -5.28
C LEU A 110 -15.69 14.70 -6.46
N SER A 111 -15.27 13.47 -6.76
CA SER A 111 -14.31 13.18 -7.81
C SER A 111 -14.97 12.96 -9.17
N LYS A 112 -16.30 12.88 -9.26
CA LYS A 112 -17.04 12.59 -10.50
C LYS A 112 -16.72 11.21 -11.08
N GLY A 113 -16.70 10.18 -10.24
CA GLY A 113 -16.54 8.78 -10.67
C GLY A 113 -15.09 8.28 -10.68
N ARG A 114 -14.17 8.98 -10.02
CA ARG A 114 -12.73 8.70 -10.04
C ARG A 114 -12.23 8.04 -8.75
N ALA A 115 -13.11 7.79 -7.78
CA ALA A 115 -12.69 7.27 -6.49
C ALA A 115 -12.35 5.78 -6.56
N ILE A 116 -11.30 5.39 -5.86
CA ILE A 116 -10.87 4.01 -5.69
C ILE A 116 -10.69 3.73 -4.20
N LEU A 117 -11.51 2.83 -3.66
CA LEU A 117 -11.31 2.23 -2.34
C LEU A 117 -10.17 1.22 -2.44
N GLY A 118 -8.94 1.68 -2.25
CA GLY A 118 -7.83 0.77 -2.02
C GLY A 118 -7.89 0.27 -0.58
N ILE A 119 -8.10 -1.03 -0.39
CA ILE A 119 -8.34 -1.66 0.90
C ILE A 119 -7.45 -2.90 1.10
N GLY A 120 -6.99 -3.11 2.33
CA GLY A 120 -6.22 -4.29 2.75
C GLY A 120 -6.71 -4.83 4.08
N ASN A 121 -5.98 -5.81 4.61
CA ASN A 121 -6.27 -6.43 5.91
C ASN A 121 -5.58 -5.70 7.08
N GLY A 122 -5.05 -4.50 6.87
CA GLY A 122 -4.39 -3.69 7.88
C GLY A 122 -2.99 -4.16 8.27
N GLU A 123 -2.29 -3.26 8.94
CA GLU A 123 -0.92 -3.45 9.42
C GLU A 123 -0.89 -3.42 10.94
N ARG A 124 -0.10 -4.31 11.53
CA ARG A 124 -0.04 -4.50 12.99
C ARG A 124 0.34 -3.20 13.69
N GLU A 125 1.32 -2.53 13.13
CA GLU A 125 1.92 -1.28 13.60
C GLU A 125 0.90 -0.13 13.61
N ASN A 126 -0.05 -0.13 12.68
CA ASN A 126 -1.12 0.87 12.61
C ASN A 126 -2.38 0.50 13.42
N VAL A 127 -2.36 -0.63 14.15
CA VAL A 127 -3.53 -1.18 14.85
C VAL A 127 -3.24 -1.47 16.32
N GLU A 128 -2.30 -2.38 16.63
CA GLU A 128 -2.06 -2.85 18.01
C GLU A 128 -1.65 -1.72 18.96
N PRO A 129 -0.76 -0.77 18.60
CA PRO A 129 -0.36 0.32 19.49
C PRO A 129 -1.51 1.25 19.90
N TYR A 130 -2.61 1.25 19.14
CA TYR A 130 -3.79 2.09 19.36
C TYR A 130 -4.90 1.34 20.11
N GLY A 131 -4.59 0.18 20.70
CA GLY A 131 -5.53 -0.61 21.50
C GLY A 131 -6.55 -1.38 20.68
N LEU A 132 -6.35 -1.50 19.36
CA LEU A 132 -7.26 -2.23 18.48
C LEU A 132 -6.82 -3.70 18.30
N PRO A 133 -7.77 -4.65 18.25
CA PRO A 133 -7.43 -6.07 18.12
C PRO A 133 -6.94 -6.40 16.70
N PHE A 134 -5.65 -6.70 16.56
CA PHE A 134 -5.08 -7.19 15.31
C PHE A 134 -5.22 -8.72 15.20
N SER A 135 -6.45 -9.19 15.00
CA SER A 135 -6.75 -10.61 14.85
C SER A 135 -7.78 -10.87 13.74
N ARG A 136 -7.65 -12.05 13.10
CA ARG A 136 -8.56 -12.51 12.03
C ARG A 136 -8.74 -11.49 10.90
N GLN A 137 -7.69 -10.74 10.58
CA GLN A 137 -7.78 -9.55 9.72
C GLN A 137 -8.27 -9.86 8.31
N VAL A 138 -7.84 -11.00 7.75
CA VAL A 138 -8.31 -11.45 6.44
C VAL A 138 -9.81 -11.78 6.46
N SER A 139 -10.32 -12.35 7.56
CA SER A 139 -11.76 -12.61 7.70
C SER A 139 -12.55 -11.32 7.94
N ARG A 140 -11.99 -10.36 8.69
CA ARG A 140 -12.57 -9.01 8.80
C ARG A 140 -12.62 -8.31 7.44
N LEU A 141 -11.57 -8.41 6.64
CA LEU A 141 -11.59 -7.85 5.28
C LEU A 141 -12.68 -8.51 4.41
N GLU A 142 -12.81 -9.82 4.45
CA GLU A 142 -13.84 -10.55 3.72
C GLU A 142 -15.26 -10.09 4.08
N GLU A 143 -15.62 -10.01 5.37
CA GLU A 143 -16.93 -9.49 5.78
C GLU A 143 -17.13 -8.02 5.39
N ALA A 144 -16.08 -7.19 5.51
CA ALA A 144 -16.16 -5.79 5.11
C ALA A 144 -16.43 -5.62 3.61
N LEU A 145 -15.76 -6.39 2.75
CA LEU A 145 -15.97 -6.37 1.30
C LEU A 145 -17.40 -6.77 0.94
N ILE A 146 -17.94 -7.80 1.61
CA ILE A 146 -19.34 -8.23 1.43
C ILE A 146 -20.27 -7.09 1.83
N ILE A 147 -20.14 -6.56 3.05
CA ILE A 147 -20.99 -5.48 3.56
C ILE A 147 -20.95 -4.26 2.64
N ILE A 148 -19.76 -3.78 2.26
CA ILE A 148 -19.61 -2.58 1.41
C ILE A 148 -20.32 -2.76 0.07
N ARG A 149 -20.11 -3.91 -0.60
CA ARG A 149 -20.78 -4.21 -1.88
C ARG A 149 -22.30 -4.32 -1.72
N THR A 150 -22.76 -5.01 -0.68
CA THR A 150 -24.20 -5.16 -0.39
C THR A 150 -24.86 -3.80 -0.14
N LEU A 151 -24.22 -2.92 0.63
CA LEU A 151 -24.75 -1.58 0.89
C LEU A 151 -24.87 -0.76 -0.40
N TRP A 152 -23.84 -0.76 -1.26
CA TRP A 152 -23.88 -0.05 -2.54
C TRP A 152 -24.93 -0.63 -3.51
N GLN A 153 -25.19 -1.94 -3.45
CA GLN A 153 -26.17 -2.63 -4.29
C GLN A 153 -27.60 -2.63 -3.71
N SER A 154 -27.77 -2.18 -2.47
CA SER A 154 -29.06 -2.26 -1.76
C SER A 154 -30.16 -1.46 -2.45
N GLY A 155 -29.81 -0.35 -3.10
CA GLY A 155 -30.77 0.58 -3.69
C GLY A 155 -31.69 1.20 -2.65
N GLY A 156 -31.19 1.46 -1.43
CA GLY A 156 -31.97 2.02 -0.33
C GLY A 156 -32.81 1.00 0.46
N ARG A 157 -32.86 -0.27 0.02
CA ARG A 157 -33.56 -1.33 0.75
C ARG A 157 -32.86 -1.70 2.07
N PRO A 158 -33.58 -2.13 3.11
CA PRO A 158 -32.99 -2.65 4.34
C PRO A 158 -32.00 -3.79 4.07
N VAL A 159 -30.81 -3.67 4.66
CA VAL A 159 -29.75 -4.67 4.61
C VAL A 159 -29.62 -5.35 5.97
N ASN A 160 -29.77 -6.66 5.96
CA ASN A 160 -29.46 -7.54 7.10
C ASN A 160 -28.18 -8.31 6.78
N TYR A 161 -27.27 -8.41 7.74
CA TYR A 161 -26.02 -9.16 7.62
C TYR A 161 -25.65 -9.74 8.98
N GLU A 162 -25.39 -11.05 9.03
CA GLU A 162 -25.03 -11.75 10.27
C GLU A 162 -23.60 -12.31 10.15
N GLY A 163 -22.63 -11.40 10.19
CA GLY A 163 -21.22 -11.75 10.21
C GLY A 163 -20.72 -12.10 11.61
N ARG A 164 -19.47 -12.58 11.70
CA ARG A 164 -18.78 -12.77 12.99
C ARG A 164 -18.30 -11.44 13.56
N PHE A 165 -17.90 -10.49 12.73
CA PHE A 165 -17.30 -9.23 13.17
C PHE A 165 -18.28 -8.06 13.14
N TRP A 166 -19.24 -8.07 12.22
CA TRP A 166 -20.29 -7.06 12.15
C TRP A 166 -21.64 -7.70 11.91
N GLN A 167 -22.67 -7.11 12.53
CA GLN A 167 -24.05 -7.44 12.28
C GLN A 167 -24.81 -6.20 11.85
N LEU A 168 -25.56 -6.30 10.76
CA LEU A 168 -26.48 -5.27 10.29
C LEU A 168 -27.91 -5.77 10.49
N ARG A 169 -28.75 -4.92 11.07
CA ARG A 169 -30.19 -5.15 11.23
C ARG A 169 -30.94 -3.98 10.63
N ASP A 170 -31.71 -4.26 9.59
CA ASP A 170 -32.49 -3.27 8.82
C ASP A 170 -31.69 -2.00 8.47
N ALA A 171 -30.40 -2.16 8.17
CA ALA A 171 -29.51 -1.05 7.88
C ALA A 171 -29.86 -0.43 6.52
N ILE A 172 -30.03 0.89 6.49
CA ILE A 172 -30.36 1.63 5.28
C ILE A 172 -29.11 2.31 4.71
N PHE A 173 -28.81 2.05 3.44
CA PHE A 173 -27.87 2.84 2.64
C PHE A 173 -28.61 3.41 1.42
N ASN A 174 -29.06 4.66 1.54
CA ASN A 174 -29.85 5.33 0.49
C ASN A 174 -29.11 6.53 -0.15
N LEU A 175 -27.79 6.61 0.03
CA LEU A 175 -26.97 7.59 -0.69
C LEU A 175 -26.83 7.13 -2.15
N PRO A 176 -27.30 7.89 -3.16
CA PRO A 176 -27.22 7.47 -4.55
C PRO A 176 -25.77 7.30 -5.00
N LEU A 177 -25.52 6.31 -5.86
CA LEU A 177 -24.21 6.13 -6.48
C LEU A 177 -24.01 7.14 -7.61
N TYR A 178 -22.78 7.65 -7.78
CA TYR A 178 -22.48 8.56 -8.88
C TYR A 178 -22.68 7.83 -10.23
N ARG A 179 -23.60 8.36 -11.05
CA ARG A 179 -24.02 7.74 -12.33
C ARG A 179 -24.44 6.26 -12.20
N ASN A 180 -25.05 5.89 -11.08
CA ASN A 180 -25.51 4.53 -10.79
C ASN A 180 -24.39 3.47 -10.85
N ARG A 181 -23.14 3.85 -10.59
CA ARG A 181 -21.99 2.93 -10.55
C ARG A 181 -21.28 3.00 -9.20
N PRO A 182 -20.94 1.85 -8.59
CA PRO A 182 -20.20 1.87 -7.35
C PRO A 182 -18.76 2.34 -7.57
N PRO A 183 -18.12 2.94 -6.55
CA PRO A 183 -16.68 3.17 -6.57
C PRO A 183 -15.90 1.86 -6.80
N ARG A 184 -14.72 1.95 -7.40
CA ARG A 184 -13.86 0.77 -7.62
C ARG A 184 -13.22 0.33 -6.30
N ILE A 185 -13.08 -0.97 -6.08
CA ILE A 185 -12.35 -1.53 -4.95
C ILE A 185 -11.03 -2.13 -5.43
N TRP A 186 -9.89 -1.62 -4.98
CA TRP A 186 -8.58 -2.22 -5.25
C TRP A 186 -8.08 -2.90 -4.00
N ILE A 187 -7.62 -4.16 -4.11
CA ILE A 187 -7.22 -4.92 -2.93
C ILE A 187 -5.70 -5.07 -2.88
N ALA A 188 -5.10 -4.69 -1.77
CA ALA A 188 -3.71 -5.02 -1.47
C ALA A 188 -3.64 -6.47 -0.97
N ALA A 189 -3.07 -7.35 -1.79
CA ALA A 189 -3.10 -8.79 -1.54
C ALA A 189 -1.79 -9.46 -1.96
N HIS A 190 -1.35 -10.42 -1.15
CA HIS A 190 -0.12 -11.17 -1.40
C HIS A 190 -0.26 -12.68 -1.17
N ALA A 191 -0.90 -13.07 -0.06
CA ALA A 191 -1.09 -14.47 0.31
C ALA A 191 -2.29 -15.10 -0.45
N PRO A 192 -2.32 -16.44 -0.65
CA PRO A 192 -3.34 -17.11 -1.47
C PRO A 192 -4.79 -16.76 -1.11
N ARG A 193 -5.12 -16.69 0.20
CA ARG A 193 -6.47 -16.30 0.64
C ARG A 193 -6.83 -14.86 0.25
N MET A 194 -5.90 -13.92 0.37
CA MET A 194 -6.11 -12.52 -0.02
C MET A 194 -6.24 -12.37 -1.56
N LEU A 195 -5.47 -13.14 -2.32
CA LEU A 195 -5.59 -13.19 -3.78
C LEU A 195 -6.95 -13.76 -4.21
N ALA A 196 -7.46 -14.77 -3.48
CA ALA A 196 -8.79 -15.29 -3.71
C ALA A 196 -9.90 -14.24 -3.46
N LEU A 197 -9.80 -13.48 -2.35
CA LEU A 197 -10.72 -12.36 -2.09
C LEU A 197 -10.64 -11.28 -3.18
N THR A 198 -9.45 -11.03 -3.72
CA THR A 198 -9.24 -10.09 -4.82
C THR A 198 -10.00 -10.51 -6.08
N GLY A 199 -9.95 -11.80 -6.44
CA GLY A 199 -10.74 -12.32 -7.56
C GLY A 199 -12.24 -12.20 -7.34
N ARG A 200 -12.71 -12.50 -6.12
CA ARG A 200 -14.15 -12.46 -5.77
C ARG A 200 -14.72 -11.05 -5.70
N TYR A 201 -13.98 -10.08 -5.16
CA TYR A 201 -14.55 -8.77 -4.77
C TYR A 201 -13.84 -7.55 -5.35
N GLY A 202 -12.57 -7.65 -5.78
CA GLY A 202 -11.74 -6.52 -6.18
C GLY A 202 -11.89 -6.15 -7.66
N ASP A 203 -12.01 -4.87 -7.98
CA ASP A 203 -11.92 -4.30 -9.34
C ASP A 203 -10.47 -4.01 -9.75
N GLY A 204 -9.53 -4.15 -8.81
CA GLY A 204 -8.10 -4.09 -9.08
C GLY A 204 -7.29 -4.77 -7.99
N TRP A 205 -6.02 -5.00 -8.31
CA TRP A 205 -5.04 -5.59 -7.41
C TRP A 205 -3.83 -4.68 -7.29
N VAL A 206 -3.40 -4.41 -6.06
CA VAL A 206 -2.23 -3.58 -5.78
C VAL A 206 -1.29 -4.27 -4.78
N PRO A 207 -0.41 -5.16 -5.24
CA PRO A 207 0.65 -5.69 -4.41
C PRO A 207 1.74 -4.65 -4.16
N SER A 208 2.32 -4.70 -2.96
CA SER A 208 3.51 -3.93 -2.55
C SER A 208 4.78 -4.77 -2.44
N LEU A 209 4.69 -6.11 -2.55
CA LEU A 209 5.87 -6.97 -2.49
C LEU A 209 6.69 -6.85 -3.77
N LYS A 210 8.02 -6.88 -3.60
CA LYS A 210 8.95 -7.05 -4.70
C LYS A 210 8.78 -8.47 -5.26
N MET A 211 8.55 -8.57 -6.56
CA MET A 211 8.37 -9.84 -7.24
C MET A 211 8.95 -9.78 -8.65
N THR A 212 9.36 -10.95 -9.16
CA THR A 212 9.72 -11.08 -10.58
C THR A 212 8.45 -11.04 -11.45
N PRO A 213 8.56 -10.79 -12.77
CA PRO A 213 7.42 -10.86 -13.68
C PRO A 213 6.68 -12.22 -13.63
N GLU A 214 7.40 -13.32 -13.46
CA GLU A 214 6.83 -14.68 -13.37
C GLU A 214 6.02 -14.84 -12.08
N GLN A 215 6.57 -14.37 -10.96
CA GLN A 215 5.89 -14.36 -9.66
C GLN A 215 4.64 -13.49 -9.65
N TYR A 216 4.66 -12.37 -10.40
CA TYR A 216 3.48 -11.52 -10.60
C TYR A 216 2.42 -12.24 -11.44
N ALA A 217 2.82 -12.85 -12.56
CA ALA A 217 1.93 -13.60 -13.44
C ALA A 217 1.27 -14.78 -12.72
N GLU A 218 2.01 -15.51 -11.90
CA GLU A 218 1.50 -16.60 -11.07
C GLU A 218 0.40 -16.12 -10.11
N ARG A 219 0.66 -15.04 -9.37
CA ARG A 219 -0.32 -14.47 -8.43
C ARG A 219 -1.55 -13.91 -9.14
N LEU A 220 -1.37 -13.24 -10.28
CA LEU A 220 -2.48 -12.78 -11.11
C LEU A 220 -3.32 -13.96 -11.62
N SER A 221 -2.71 -15.11 -11.90
CA SER A 221 -3.45 -16.34 -12.28
C SER A 221 -4.33 -16.87 -11.13
N LEU A 222 -3.88 -16.77 -9.88
CA LEU A 222 -4.69 -17.14 -8.71
C LEU A 222 -5.92 -16.26 -8.56
N ILE A 223 -5.77 -14.95 -8.79
CA ILE A 223 -6.88 -13.99 -8.80
C ILE A 223 -7.90 -14.35 -9.89
N ARG A 224 -7.42 -14.63 -11.10
CA ARG A 224 -8.27 -15.03 -12.24
C ARG A 224 -9.08 -16.29 -11.94
N ARG A 225 -8.42 -17.34 -11.43
CA ARG A 225 -9.11 -18.59 -11.02
C ARG A 225 -10.16 -18.35 -9.94
N ALA A 226 -9.88 -17.50 -8.97
CA ALA A 226 -10.84 -17.17 -7.92
C ALA A 226 -12.04 -16.36 -8.42
N ALA A 227 -11.85 -15.50 -9.42
CA ALA A 227 -12.93 -14.77 -10.07
C ALA A 227 -13.81 -15.70 -10.92
N GLU A 228 -13.18 -16.59 -11.70
CA GLU A 228 -13.86 -17.63 -12.48
C GLU A 228 -14.71 -18.55 -11.60
N ALA A 229 -14.13 -19.07 -10.51
CA ALA A 229 -14.85 -19.88 -9.53
C ALA A 229 -16.01 -19.15 -8.84
N ALA A 230 -16.03 -17.81 -8.88
CA ALA A 230 -17.10 -16.98 -8.35
C ALA A 230 -18.07 -16.49 -9.46
N GLY A 231 -17.92 -16.94 -10.71
CA GLY A 231 -18.75 -16.53 -11.83
C GLY A 231 -18.61 -15.05 -12.20
N ARG A 232 -17.47 -14.41 -11.87
CA ARG A 232 -17.26 -12.97 -12.04
C ARG A 232 -16.35 -12.66 -13.23
N SER A 233 -16.79 -11.76 -14.10
CA SER A 233 -15.96 -11.20 -15.17
C SER A 233 -14.88 -10.26 -14.63
N LEU A 234 -13.68 -10.36 -15.19
CA LEU A 234 -12.54 -9.45 -14.92
C LEU A 234 -12.25 -8.50 -16.08
N GLU A 235 -13.23 -8.24 -16.96
CA GLU A 235 -13.07 -7.35 -18.13
C GLU A 235 -12.47 -5.97 -17.76
N ASN A 236 -13.01 -5.36 -16.71
CA ASN A 236 -12.59 -4.05 -16.20
C ASN A 236 -11.61 -4.13 -15.03
N PHE A 237 -11.01 -5.29 -14.79
CA PHE A 237 -10.07 -5.49 -13.70
C PHE A 237 -8.72 -4.82 -14.00
N VAL A 238 -8.17 -4.08 -13.02
CA VAL A 238 -6.89 -3.39 -13.14
C VAL A 238 -5.81 -4.09 -12.30
N PRO A 239 -4.87 -4.83 -12.93
CA PRO A 239 -3.70 -5.36 -12.25
C PRO A 239 -2.63 -4.26 -12.16
N ALA A 240 -2.36 -3.77 -10.96
CA ALA A 240 -1.34 -2.76 -10.67
C ALA A 240 -0.16 -3.36 -9.88
N GLN A 241 0.87 -2.56 -9.64
CA GLN A 241 2.00 -2.89 -8.77
C GLN A 241 2.48 -1.60 -8.11
N LEU A 242 2.55 -1.57 -6.78
CA LEU A 242 3.22 -0.49 -6.06
C LEU A 242 4.73 -0.74 -6.11
N LEU A 243 5.48 0.24 -6.60
CA LEU A 243 6.93 0.22 -6.70
C LEU A 243 7.52 1.41 -5.94
N ILE A 244 8.52 1.14 -5.12
CA ILE A 244 9.38 2.19 -4.56
C ILE A 244 10.52 2.40 -5.56
N VAL A 245 10.57 3.60 -6.14
CA VAL A 245 11.51 3.93 -7.21
C VAL A 245 12.48 5.00 -6.71
N ALA A 246 13.76 4.80 -6.97
CA ALA A 246 14.78 5.84 -6.90
C ALA A 246 15.22 6.16 -8.33
N LEU A 247 15.15 7.44 -8.69
CA LEU A 247 15.53 7.93 -10.02
C LEU A 247 16.87 8.66 -9.94
N GLY A 248 17.69 8.47 -10.95
CA GLY A 248 19.00 9.12 -11.13
C GLY A 248 19.51 8.85 -12.53
N GLU A 249 20.67 9.39 -12.87
CA GLU A 249 21.19 9.36 -14.25
C GLU A 249 21.56 7.95 -14.70
N ASN A 250 22.10 7.14 -13.79
CA ASN A 250 22.43 5.74 -14.04
C ASN A 250 22.25 4.88 -12.79
N ARG A 251 22.19 3.56 -13.02
CA ARG A 251 21.92 2.58 -11.97
C ARG A 251 23.02 2.53 -10.92
N GLU A 252 24.30 2.60 -11.32
CA GLU A 252 25.42 2.57 -10.38
C GLU A 252 25.32 3.73 -9.38
N GLN A 253 25.11 4.95 -9.87
CA GLN A 253 24.98 6.15 -9.06
C GLN A 253 23.79 6.07 -8.09
N VAL A 254 22.62 5.62 -8.58
CA VAL A 254 21.42 5.45 -7.74
C VAL A 254 21.68 4.45 -6.62
N VAL A 255 22.26 3.29 -6.95
CA VAL A 255 22.57 2.24 -5.98
C VAL A 255 23.60 2.73 -4.97
N GLU A 256 24.69 3.34 -5.43
CA GLU A 256 25.73 3.88 -4.56
C GLU A 256 25.17 4.93 -3.58
N THR A 257 24.35 5.85 -4.07
CA THR A 257 23.70 6.88 -3.26
C THR A 257 22.74 6.26 -2.24
N ALA A 258 21.91 5.30 -2.67
CA ALA A 258 20.99 4.60 -1.80
C ALA A 258 21.71 3.80 -0.70
N MET A 259 22.84 3.16 -1.02
CA MET A 259 23.64 2.37 -0.07
C MET A 259 24.41 3.24 0.92
N LYS A 260 24.81 4.45 0.53
CA LYS A 260 25.42 5.44 1.44
C LYS A 260 24.42 6.07 2.40
N SER A 261 23.13 6.07 2.04
CA SER A 261 22.06 6.59 2.90
C SER A 261 21.74 5.60 4.03
N ARG A 262 21.91 6.03 5.28
CA ARG A 262 21.47 5.26 6.46
C ARG A 262 19.97 4.97 6.44
N LEU A 263 19.17 5.90 5.91
CA LEU A 263 17.74 5.69 5.67
C LEU A 263 17.51 4.66 4.55
N GLY A 264 18.26 4.72 3.45
CA GLY A 264 18.21 3.73 2.38
C GLY A 264 18.56 2.33 2.88
N ALA A 265 19.60 2.21 3.69
CA ALA A 265 19.97 0.97 4.37
C ALA A 265 18.85 0.47 5.30
N ALA A 266 18.28 1.34 6.15
CA ALA A 266 17.18 0.97 7.05
C ALA A 266 15.94 0.47 6.28
N MET A 267 15.55 1.18 5.21
CA MET A 267 14.44 0.79 4.35
C MET A 267 14.72 -0.52 3.59
N SER A 268 15.98 -0.82 3.28
CA SER A 268 16.34 -2.06 2.57
C SER A 268 16.08 -3.34 3.40
N PHE A 269 16.17 -3.26 4.74
CA PHE A 269 15.88 -4.39 5.65
C PHE A 269 14.40 -4.76 5.71
N TRP A 270 13.50 -3.77 5.59
CA TRP A 270 12.06 -3.98 5.62
C TRP A 270 11.52 -4.74 4.40
N PHE A 271 12.20 -4.64 3.25
CA PHE A 271 11.78 -5.30 2.00
C PHE A 271 12.55 -6.59 1.67
N GLN A 272 13.33 -7.13 2.61
CA GLN A 272 13.94 -8.44 2.38
C GLN A 272 12.89 -9.55 2.55
N PRO A 273 12.83 -10.53 1.63
CA PRO A 273 12.04 -11.73 1.87
C PRO A 273 12.56 -12.39 3.14
N ARG A 274 11.70 -12.52 4.17
CA ARG A 274 12.03 -13.34 5.34
C ARG A 274 12.33 -14.75 4.84
N ARG A 275 13.59 -15.17 4.93
CA ARG A 275 13.99 -16.56 4.68
C ARG A 275 13.45 -17.44 5.80
N GLY A 276 12.28 -18.06 5.57
CA GLY A 276 11.80 -19.27 6.25
C GLY A 276 11.43 -19.17 7.74
N GLY A 277 10.27 -19.75 8.09
CA GLY A 277 10.03 -20.32 9.43
C GLY A 277 9.54 -19.38 10.53
N SER A 278 8.60 -19.87 11.33
CA SER A 278 7.92 -19.19 12.42
C SER A 278 8.80 -18.86 13.63
N THR A 279 8.64 -17.68 14.20
CA THR A 279 8.13 -17.39 15.57
C THR A 279 8.49 -15.94 15.92
N ALA A 280 7.58 -15.28 16.64
CA ALA A 280 7.79 -13.94 17.12
C ALA A 280 9.02 -13.90 18.04
N SER A 281 10.01 -13.09 17.70
CA SER A 281 10.95 -12.58 18.69
C SER A 281 11.15 -11.09 18.44
N THR A 282 10.78 -10.32 19.45
CA THR A 282 11.04 -8.89 19.59
C THR A 282 12.53 -8.66 19.43
N ILE A 283 12.95 -7.98 18.37
CA ILE A 283 14.34 -7.51 18.26
C ILE A 283 14.47 -6.32 19.21
N ARG A 284 15.04 -6.56 20.41
CA ARG A 284 15.47 -5.50 21.33
C ARG A 284 16.46 -4.59 20.60
N SER A 285 16.33 -3.29 20.83
CA SER A 285 17.07 -2.16 20.27
C SER A 285 18.59 -2.16 20.51
N GLU A 286 19.15 -3.17 21.19
CA GLU A 286 20.55 -3.19 21.62
C GLU A 286 21.51 -3.89 20.64
N LYS A 287 21.01 -4.55 19.57
CA LYS A 287 21.86 -5.18 18.54
C LYS A 287 22.17 -4.25 17.33
N ILE A 288 22.15 -2.93 17.52
CA ILE A 288 22.31 -1.93 16.45
C ILE A 288 23.79 -1.68 16.06
N ILE A 289 24.77 -2.33 16.68
CA ILE A 289 26.19 -2.09 16.35
C ILE A 289 26.89 -3.41 16.04
N GLY A 290 27.18 -3.64 14.76
CA GLY A 290 27.95 -4.80 14.29
C GLY A 290 27.86 -5.00 12.78
N ALA A 291 28.64 -4.23 12.03
CA ALA A 291 28.89 -4.46 10.61
C ALA A 291 30.01 -5.50 10.43
N SER A 292 29.74 -6.54 9.62
CA SER A 292 30.71 -7.41 8.91
C SER A 292 29.93 -8.67 8.48
N SER A 293 29.93 -9.19 7.26
CA SER A 293 30.94 -9.24 6.22
C SER A 293 30.26 -9.62 4.89
N ILE A 294 30.67 -8.96 3.81
CA ILE A 294 30.40 -9.40 2.44
C ILE A 294 31.27 -10.64 2.18
N SER A 295 30.67 -11.81 1.97
CA SER A 295 31.40 -12.98 1.47
C SER A 295 31.15 -13.12 -0.04
N CYS A 296 32.15 -12.77 -0.85
CA CYS A 296 32.25 -13.21 -2.23
C CYS A 296 32.37 -14.75 -2.30
N ARG A 297 31.78 -15.37 -3.34
CA ARG A 297 31.93 -16.80 -3.63
C ARG A 297 33.40 -17.15 -4.00
N PRO A 298 33.85 -18.39 -3.78
CA PRO A 298 35.22 -18.81 -4.10
C PRO A 298 35.40 -19.00 -5.61
N GLY A 299 36.54 -18.56 -6.16
CA GLY A 299 36.92 -18.86 -7.55
C GLY A 299 37.64 -17.75 -8.34
N CYS A 300 38.22 -16.74 -7.69
CA CYS A 300 39.05 -15.74 -8.38
C CYS A 300 40.51 -15.87 -7.94
N GLU A 301 41.21 -16.86 -8.50
CA GLU A 301 42.67 -16.92 -8.46
C GLU A 301 43.23 -15.82 -9.37
N ARG A 302 43.87 -14.80 -8.78
CA ARG A 302 44.82 -13.96 -9.50
C ARG A 302 46.22 -14.34 -9.08
N ARG A 303 46.90 -15.08 -9.97
CA ARG A 303 48.36 -15.13 -10.03
C ARG A 303 48.89 -13.71 -10.11
N THR A 304 49.79 -13.35 -9.20
CA THR A 304 50.82 -12.35 -9.49
C THR A 304 52.16 -12.83 -8.96
N SER A 305 53.07 -12.98 -9.92
CA SER A 305 54.51 -13.10 -9.75
C SER A 305 55.08 -11.85 -9.09
N THR A 306 56.03 -12.01 -8.16
CA THR A 306 57.30 -11.25 -8.09
C THR A 306 58.09 -11.75 -6.89
N GLY A 307 59.35 -12.13 -7.13
CA GLY A 307 60.25 -12.55 -6.07
C GLY A 307 60.96 -11.39 -5.39
N ARG A 308 61.50 -11.65 -4.18
CA ARG A 308 62.86 -11.27 -3.76
C ARG A 308 63.22 -11.97 -2.44
N ARG A 309 64.52 -12.27 -2.34
CA ARG A 309 65.26 -12.99 -1.27
C ARG A 309 65.40 -12.20 0.03
N ALA A 310 65.53 -12.94 1.12
CA ALA A 310 66.48 -12.84 2.26
C ALA A 310 65.93 -13.83 3.30
N THR A 311 66.62 -14.82 3.85
CA THR A 311 68.03 -15.22 4.01
C THR A 311 68.11 -16.74 3.93
#